data_AF-A0A7Y7CCV2-F1
#
_entry.id   AF-A0A7Y7CCV2-F1
#
_cell.length_a   1.000
_cell.length_b   1.000
_cell.length_c   1.000
_cell.angle_alpha   90.00
_cell.angle_beta   90.00
_cell.angle_gamma   90.00
#
_symmetry.space_group_name_H-M   'P 1'
#
loop_
_entity.id
_entity.type
_entity.pdbx_description
1 polymer ?
#
loop_
_entity_poly.entity_id
_entity_poly.type
_entity_poly.pdbx_seq_one_letter_code
_entity_poly.pdbx_strand_id
1 'polypeptide(L)'
;MPAPSGSEIGALAKSAMQSASLRGENAPDLATALGDACGQAFTLFASMAMVTPGIPAAAPPPPGAGSTAGPGMMLPPPAGGPGASQIEPIAKGLLASNKINGEQRDALAKAIAQTVEQALILFTVQVMVAPGIAIAGFVTSSPGSLMGAAPAKPMLQPIALGFLMAGGIRGENAPDLAGAMAETLSNALTQMMTRLKVSPGIPSSPGATAGPGRLL
;
A
#
# COMPACT_ATOMS: atom_id res chain seq x y z
N MET A 1 -12.66 -0.64 -6.39
CA MET A 1 -12.05 -0.25 -7.69
C MET A 1 -10.63 -0.80 -7.62
N PRO A 2 -10.06 -1.41 -8.67
CA PRO A 2 -8.79 -2.11 -8.52
C PRO A 2 -7.68 -1.16 -8.06
N ALA A 3 -6.70 -1.72 -7.34
CA ALA A 3 -5.46 -1.02 -6.99
C ALA A 3 -4.81 -0.40 -8.25
N PRO A 4 -4.08 0.72 -8.12
CA PRO A 4 -3.40 1.33 -9.26
C PRO A 4 -2.45 0.31 -9.93
N SER A 5 -2.52 0.26 -11.26
CA SER A 5 -1.76 -0.67 -12.08
C SER A 5 -0.27 -0.32 -12.12
N GLY A 6 0.58 -1.31 -12.43
CA GLY A 6 2.02 -1.12 -12.59
C GLY A 6 2.37 -0.01 -13.58
N SER A 7 1.63 0.12 -14.68
CA SER A 7 1.79 1.19 -15.67
C SER A 7 1.46 2.59 -15.13
N GLU A 8 0.42 2.73 -14.30
CA GLU A 8 0.08 4.02 -13.69
C GLU A 8 1.15 4.45 -12.68
N ILE A 9 1.65 3.49 -11.89
CA ILE A 9 2.72 3.75 -10.91
C ILE A 9 4.06 3.97 -11.63
N GLY A 10 4.31 3.29 -12.74
CA GLY A 10 5.50 3.48 -13.57
C GLY A 10 5.57 4.89 -14.17
N ALA A 11 4.43 5.47 -14.55
CA ALA A 11 4.36 6.87 -14.97
C ALA A 11 4.72 7.84 -13.83
N LEU A 12 4.24 7.57 -12.61
CA LEU A 12 4.62 8.34 -11.41
C LEU A 12 6.12 8.21 -11.11
N ALA A 13 6.66 6.98 -11.20
CA ALA A 13 8.08 6.71 -11.00
C ALA A 13 8.95 7.45 -12.01
N LYS A 14 8.54 7.44 -13.28
CA LYS A 14 9.25 8.15 -14.34
C LYS A 14 9.24 9.65 -14.09
N SER A 15 8.09 10.22 -13.72
CA SER A 15 7.98 11.63 -13.36
C SER A 15 8.88 11.98 -12.17
N ALA A 16 8.87 11.15 -11.12
CA ALA A 16 9.67 11.39 -9.92
C ALA A 16 11.18 11.31 -10.21
N MET A 17 11.61 10.34 -11.03
CA MET A 17 13.01 10.22 -11.45
C MET A 17 13.45 11.39 -12.34
N GLN A 18 12.58 11.86 -13.24
CA GLN A 18 12.84 13.05 -14.06
C GLN A 18 12.97 14.31 -13.21
N SER A 19 12.09 14.51 -12.23
CA SER A 19 12.15 15.62 -11.27
C SER A 19 13.42 15.58 -10.42
N ALA A 20 13.89 14.38 -10.07
CA ALA A 20 15.15 14.16 -9.36
C ALA A 20 16.39 14.23 -10.27
N SER A 21 16.24 14.63 -11.55
CA SER A 21 17.32 14.70 -12.55
C SER A 21 18.09 13.39 -12.76
N LEU A 22 17.48 12.25 -12.42
CA LEU A 22 18.03 10.92 -12.67
C LEU A 22 17.88 10.58 -14.17
N ARG A 23 18.87 10.98 -14.96
CA ARG A 23 18.89 10.83 -16.43
C ARG A 23 19.75 9.66 -16.93
N GLY A 24 19.89 8.61 -16.12
CA GLY A 24 20.61 7.41 -16.53
C GLY A 24 19.92 6.68 -17.69
N GLU A 25 20.68 5.99 -18.53
CA GLU A 25 20.16 5.16 -19.63
C GLU A 25 19.13 4.13 -19.15
N ASN A 26 19.34 3.61 -17.93
CA ASN A 26 18.44 2.65 -17.27
C ASN A 26 17.32 3.31 -16.44
N ALA A 27 17.25 4.64 -16.34
CA ALA A 27 16.23 5.33 -15.54
C ALA A 27 14.78 5.00 -15.97
N PRO A 28 14.40 4.99 -17.27
CA PRO A 28 13.05 4.62 -17.67
C PRO A 28 12.71 3.16 -17.37
N ASP A 29 13.69 2.26 -17.53
CA ASP A 29 13.52 0.83 -17.23
C ASP A 29 13.38 0.59 -15.72
N LEU A 30 14.14 1.35 -14.91
CA LEU A 30 14.06 1.32 -13.45
C LEU A 30 12.71 1.84 -12.95
N ALA A 31 12.21 2.94 -13.54
CA ALA A 31 10.89 3.48 -13.24
C ALA A 31 9.79 2.46 -13.55
N THR A 32 9.91 1.75 -14.67
CA THR A 32 8.96 0.70 -15.07
C THR A 32 9.00 -0.47 -14.09
N ALA A 33 10.18 -1.00 -13.78
CA ALA A 33 10.35 -2.09 -12.82
C ALA A 33 9.84 -1.73 -11.42
N LEU A 34 10.10 -0.51 -10.96
CA LEU A 34 9.59 0.00 -9.69
C LEU A 34 8.06 0.12 -9.71
N GLY A 35 7.51 0.66 -10.80
CA GLY A 35 6.06 0.78 -11.00
C GLY A 35 5.35 -0.57 -10.94
N ASP A 36 5.86 -1.55 -11.68
CA ASP A 36 5.32 -2.91 -11.71
C ASP A 36 5.45 -3.62 -10.37
N ALA A 37 6.57 -3.43 -9.66
CA ALA A 37 6.79 -4.05 -8.35
C ALA A 37 5.80 -3.50 -7.32
N CYS A 38 5.61 -2.17 -7.30
CA CYS A 38 4.60 -1.52 -6.48
C CYS A 38 3.18 -1.96 -6.87
N GLY A 39 2.86 -2.03 -8.16
CA GLY A 39 1.53 -2.44 -8.63
C GLY A 39 1.17 -3.87 -8.22
N GLN A 40 2.12 -4.80 -8.35
CA GLN A 40 1.94 -6.17 -7.89
C GLN A 40 1.84 -6.26 -6.37
N ALA A 41 2.69 -5.53 -5.63
CA ALA A 41 2.63 -5.50 -4.17
C ALA A 41 1.31 -4.90 -3.65
N PHE A 42 0.79 -3.86 -4.30
CA PHE A 42 -0.50 -3.24 -3.94
C PHE A 42 -1.69 -4.12 -4.32
N THR A 43 -1.58 -4.87 -5.41
CA THR A 43 -2.59 -5.88 -5.77
C THR A 43 -2.62 -7.01 -4.73
N LEU A 44 -1.44 -7.50 -4.33
CA LEU A 44 -1.33 -8.48 -3.24
C LEU A 44 -1.88 -7.91 -1.93
N PHE A 45 -1.52 -6.69 -1.58
CA PHE A 45 -2.07 -5.99 -0.41
C PHE A 45 -3.58 -5.91 -0.47
N ALA A 46 -4.18 -5.41 -1.55
CA ALA A 46 -5.63 -5.32 -1.69
C ALA A 46 -6.32 -6.68 -1.57
N SER A 47 -5.67 -7.77 -2.03
CA SER A 47 -6.20 -9.14 -1.92
C SER A 47 -6.08 -9.75 -0.52
N MET A 48 -5.08 -9.34 0.26
CA MET A 48 -4.77 -9.88 1.59
C MET A 48 -5.27 -9.01 2.74
N ALA A 49 -5.53 -7.73 2.46
CA ALA A 49 -5.87 -6.75 3.48
C ALA A 49 -7.17 -7.11 4.19
N MET A 50 -7.03 -7.30 5.49
CA MET A 50 -8.11 -7.55 6.42
C MET A 50 -8.29 -6.32 7.31
N VAL A 51 -9.54 -5.94 7.50
CA VAL A 51 -9.95 -4.83 8.36
C VAL A 51 -10.58 -5.42 9.62
N THR A 52 -10.00 -5.12 10.78
CA THR A 52 -10.56 -5.56 12.05
C THR A 52 -11.92 -4.89 12.29
N PRO A 53 -12.88 -5.58 12.93
CA PRO A 53 -14.13 -4.95 13.34
C PRO A 53 -13.86 -3.70 14.20
N GLY A 54 -14.57 -2.61 13.91
CA GLY A 54 -14.50 -1.38 14.70
C GLY A 54 -15.12 -1.52 16.08
N ILE A 55 -15.11 -0.44 16.88
CA ILE A 55 -15.64 -0.42 18.25
C ILE A 55 -17.14 -0.79 18.24
N PRO A 56 -17.58 -1.78 19.05
CA PRO A 56 -19.00 -2.09 19.18
C PRO A 56 -19.79 -0.88 19.70
N ALA A 57 -20.97 -0.62 19.15
CA ALA A 57 -21.86 0.41 19.67
C ALA A 57 -22.27 0.06 21.12
N ALA A 58 -22.10 1.02 22.05
CA ALA A 58 -22.37 0.82 23.46
C ALA A 58 -23.87 0.70 23.80
N ALA A 59 -24.75 1.14 22.88
CA ALA A 59 -26.18 0.94 22.96
C ALA A 59 -26.62 -0.04 21.87
N PRO A 60 -27.63 -0.91 22.13
CA PRO A 60 -28.25 -1.70 21.08
C PRO A 60 -28.63 -0.75 19.95
N PRO A 61 -28.06 -0.92 18.74
CA PRO A 61 -28.51 -0.15 17.61
C PRO A 61 -30.02 -0.33 17.46
N PRO A 62 -30.77 0.66 16.93
CA PRO A 62 -32.16 0.44 16.56
C PRO A 62 -32.30 -0.88 15.81
N PRO A 63 -33.38 -1.67 16.03
CA PRO A 63 -33.56 -2.96 15.39
C PRO A 63 -33.26 -2.87 13.89
N GLY A 64 -32.26 -3.62 13.42
CA GLY A 64 -31.82 -3.62 12.01
C GLY A 64 -30.64 -2.71 11.67
N ALA A 65 -30.01 -2.02 12.63
CA ALA A 65 -28.80 -1.24 12.42
C ALA A 65 -27.50 -2.03 12.75
N GLY A 66 -26.41 -1.65 12.07
CA GLY A 66 -25.07 -2.22 12.28
C GLY A 66 -24.49 -1.90 13.67
N SER A 67 -23.68 -2.81 14.20
CA SER A 67 -23.20 -2.76 15.59
C SER A 67 -21.85 -2.08 15.80
N THR A 68 -21.26 -1.41 14.80
CA THR A 68 -19.96 -0.72 14.96
C THR A 68 -20.15 0.79 15.02
N ALA A 69 -19.76 1.42 16.13
CA ALA A 69 -19.80 2.86 16.34
C ALA A 69 -18.46 3.57 16.05
N GLY A 70 -17.36 2.83 15.92
CA GLY A 70 -16.01 3.37 15.67
C GLY A 70 -15.34 2.82 14.42
N PRO A 71 -14.31 3.50 13.89
CA PRO A 71 -13.56 3.05 12.72
C PRO A 71 -12.81 1.74 12.98
N GLY A 72 -12.67 0.92 11.92
CA GLY A 72 -11.86 -0.30 11.94
C GLY A 72 -10.39 -0.02 11.64
N MET A 73 -9.51 -0.94 12.02
CA MET A 73 -8.08 -0.85 11.75
C MET A 73 -7.66 -1.86 10.68
N MET A 74 -6.73 -1.48 9.79
CA MET A 74 -6.11 -2.44 8.90
C MET A 74 -5.08 -3.28 9.67
N LEU A 75 -5.06 -4.59 9.43
CA LEU A 75 -4.01 -5.45 9.95
C LEU A 75 -2.69 -5.13 9.22
N PRO A 76 -1.59 -4.88 9.95
CA PRO A 76 -0.31 -4.66 9.31
C PRO A 76 0.19 -5.96 8.63
N PRO A 77 1.06 -5.86 7.62
CA PRO A 77 1.85 -6.99 7.14
C PRO A 77 2.57 -7.71 8.30
N PRO A 78 2.69 -9.05 8.28
CA PRO A 78 2.25 -9.95 7.22
C PRO A 78 0.78 -10.41 7.34
N ALA A 79 0.10 -10.08 8.44
CA ALA A 79 -1.25 -10.58 8.72
C ALA A 79 -2.32 -9.94 7.82
N GLY A 80 -2.13 -8.69 7.39
CA GLY A 80 -3.02 -7.98 6.48
C GLY A 80 -2.35 -7.45 5.22
N GLY A 81 -1.21 -8.01 4.81
CA GLY A 81 -0.52 -7.57 3.60
C GLY A 81 0.76 -8.37 3.33
N PRO A 82 1.32 -8.25 2.12
CA PRO A 82 2.55 -8.97 1.76
C PRO A 82 3.75 -8.43 2.55
N GLY A 83 4.56 -9.34 3.09
CA GLY A 83 5.84 -9.01 3.71
C GLY A 83 6.95 -8.82 2.67
N ALA A 84 8.09 -8.23 3.06
CA ALA A 84 9.21 -8.02 2.15
C ALA A 84 9.72 -9.32 1.49
N SER A 85 9.67 -10.45 2.20
CA SER A 85 10.05 -11.77 1.66
C SER A 85 9.17 -12.24 0.50
N GLN A 86 7.94 -11.74 0.39
CA GLN A 86 7.03 -12.02 -0.73
C GLN A 86 7.21 -11.03 -1.88
N ILE A 87 7.64 -9.79 -1.59
CA ILE A 87 7.81 -8.71 -2.57
C ILE A 87 9.20 -8.78 -3.24
N GLU A 88 10.24 -9.17 -2.51
CA GLU A 88 11.63 -9.25 -3.02
C GLU A 88 11.78 -10.09 -4.30
N PRO A 89 11.27 -11.34 -4.38
CA PRO A 89 11.39 -12.13 -5.61
C PRO A 89 10.64 -11.51 -6.80
N ILE A 90 9.54 -10.81 -6.54
CA ILE A 90 8.76 -10.08 -7.56
C ILE A 90 9.59 -8.91 -8.10
N ALA A 91 10.11 -8.06 -7.20
CA ALA A 91 10.95 -6.93 -7.56
C ALA A 91 12.20 -7.38 -8.33
N LYS A 92 12.84 -8.47 -7.89
CA LYS A 92 14.02 -9.05 -8.56
C LYS A 92 13.69 -9.53 -9.98
N GLY A 93 12.58 -10.24 -10.15
CA GLY A 93 12.13 -10.71 -11.47
C GLY A 93 11.80 -9.57 -12.43
N LEU A 94 11.17 -8.50 -11.92
CA LEU A 94 10.83 -7.32 -12.70
C LEU A 94 12.05 -6.49 -13.09
N LEU A 95 13.02 -6.32 -12.19
CA LEU A 95 14.29 -5.68 -12.51
C LEU A 95 15.03 -6.46 -13.61
N ALA A 96 15.09 -7.79 -13.51
CA ALA A 96 15.70 -8.63 -14.55
C ALA A 96 14.97 -8.52 -15.90
N SER A 97 13.63 -8.49 -15.88
CA SER A 97 12.79 -8.37 -17.08
C SER A 97 12.94 -7.02 -17.77
N ASN A 98 13.18 -5.96 -16.99
CA ASN A 98 13.49 -4.61 -17.48
C ASN A 98 15.00 -4.41 -17.72
N LYS A 99 15.75 -5.49 -17.96
CA LYS A 99 17.19 -5.45 -18.30
C LYS A 99 18.10 -4.82 -17.24
N ILE A 100 17.62 -4.61 -16.02
CA ILE A 100 18.43 -4.13 -14.90
C ILE A 100 19.14 -5.32 -14.26
N ASN A 101 20.30 -5.67 -14.81
CA ASN A 101 21.12 -6.80 -14.40
C ASN A 101 22.46 -6.39 -13.75
N GLY A 102 22.52 -5.21 -13.14
CA GLY A 102 23.72 -4.74 -12.45
C GLY A 102 24.07 -5.57 -11.21
N GLU A 103 25.31 -5.45 -10.74
CA GLU A 103 25.81 -6.15 -9.53
C GLU A 103 24.94 -5.88 -8.29
N GLN A 104 24.38 -4.68 -8.20
CA GLN A 104 23.53 -4.23 -7.09
C GLN A 104 22.05 -4.57 -7.28
N ARG A 105 21.65 -5.34 -8.31
CA ARG A 105 20.24 -5.67 -8.58
C ARG A 105 19.56 -6.31 -7.39
N ASP A 106 20.22 -7.27 -6.76
CA ASP A 106 19.64 -8.02 -5.65
C ASP A 106 19.49 -7.12 -4.41
N ALA A 107 20.46 -6.25 -4.16
CA ALA A 107 20.38 -5.23 -3.11
C ALA A 107 19.24 -4.22 -3.38
N LEU A 108 19.07 -3.81 -4.64
CA LEU A 108 18.01 -2.90 -5.05
C LEU A 108 16.63 -3.54 -4.93
N ALA A 109 16.47 -4.80 -5.36
CA ALA A 109 15.23 -5.55 -5.23
C ALA A 109 14.80 -5.65 -3.76
N LYS A 110 15.76 -5.96 -2.89
CA LYS A 110 15.55 -6.01 -1.44
C LYS A 110 15.18 -4.64 -0.87
N ALA A 111 15.87 -3.58 -1.28
CA ALA A 111 15.55 -2.22 -0.84
C ALA A 111 14.15 -1.78 -1.27
N ILE A 112 13.73 -2.09 -2.51
CA ILE A 112 12.36 -1.84 -2.99
C ILE A 112 11.36 -2.61 -2.12
N ALA A 113 11.57 -3.91 -1.93
CA ALA A 113 10.66 -4.75 -1.15
C ALA A 113 10.50 -4.28 0.31
N GLN A 114 11.60 -3.96 0.97
CA GLN A 114 11.60 -3.45 2.34
C GLN A 114 10.95 -2.06 2.42
N THR A 115 11.20 -1.19 1.45
CA THR A 115 10.57 0.15 1.40
C THR A 115 9.07 0.03 1.20
N VAL A 116 8.61 -0.83 0.30
CA VAL A 116 7.18 -1.08 0.04
C VAL A 116 6.51 -1.66 1.29
N GLU A 117 7.12 -2.65 1.95
CA GLU A 117 6.60 -3.23 3.20
C GLU A 117 6.46 -2.15 4.28
N GLN A 118 7.49 -1.33 4.52
CA GLN A 118 7.42 -0.25 5.51
C GLN A 118 6.38 0.82 5.14
N ALA A 119 6.24 1.13 3.85
CA ALA A 119 5.20 2.05 3.37
C ALA A 119 3.80 1.48 3.64
N LEU A 120 3.59 0.17 3.43
CA LEU A 120 2.34 -0.50 3.77
C LEU A 120 2.09 -0.55 5.28
N ILE A 121 3.11 -0.80 6.11
CA ILE A 121 2.98 -0.74 7.57
C ILE A 121 2.53 0.66 8.00
N LEU A 122 3.23 1.71 7.55
CA LEU A 122 2.84 3.09 7.85
C LEU A 122 1.44 3.43 7.33
N PHE A 123 1.08 2.90 6.16
CA PHE A 123 -0.27 3.04 5.60
C PHE A 123 -1.31 2.42 6.51
N THR A 124 -1.12 1.19 6.98
CA THR A 124 -2.06 0.51 7.90
C THR A 124 -2.20 1.21 9.25
N VAL A 125 -1.15 1.91 9.70
CA VAL A 125 -1.16 2.68 10.96
C VAL A 125 -1.84 4.05 10.78
N GLN A 126 -1.62 4.73 9.65
CA GLN A 126 -2.13 6.09 9.42
C GLN A 126 -3.53 6.11 8.83
N VAL A 127 -3.93 5.06 8.12
CA VAL A 127 -5.20 4.98 7.43
C VAL A 127 -6.18 4.13 8.24
N MET A 128 -7.26 4.78 8.67
CA MET A 128 -8.38 4.15 9.36
C MET A 128 -9.50 3.81 8.37
N VAL A 129 -10.36 2.86 8.74
CA VAL A 129 -11.52 2.51 7.93
C VAL A 129 -12.77 3.12 8.55
N ALA A 130 -13.40 4.04 7.84
CA ALA A 130 -14.68 4.60 8.24
C ALA A 130 -15.74 3.49 8.40
N PRO A 131 -16.62 3.57 9.41
CA PRO A 131 -17.80 2.71 9.47
C PRO A 131 -18.61 2.82 8.18
N GLY A 132 -19.06 1.70 7.63
CA GLY A 132 -20.05 1.70 6.54
C GLY A 132 -21.37 2.31 7.02
N ILE A 133 -22.10 2.98 6.13
CA ILE A 133 -23.43 3.52 6.46
C ILE A 133 -24.36 2.34 6.80
N ALA A 134 -25.02 2.40 7.95
CA ALA A 134 -26.08 1.47 8.32
C ALA A 134 -27.29 1.73 7.42
N ILE A 135 -27.65 0.74 6.58
CA ILE A 135 -28.92 0.77 5.84
C ILE A 135 -29.98 0.15 6.74
N ALA A 136 -31.10 0.85 6.94
CA ALA A 136 -32.22 0.36 7.73
C ALA A 136 -32.83 -0.89 7.08
N GLY A 137 -32.83 -2.01 7.81
CA GLY A 137 -33.48 -3.25 7.38
C GLY A 137 -32.56 -4.20 6.64
N PHE A 138 -31.65 -4.85 7.38
CA PHE A 138 -30.70 -5.87 6.92
C PHE A 138 -29.36 -5.31 6.38
N VAL A 139 -28.28 -5.87 6.94
CA VAL A 139 -26.85 -5.73 6.56
C VAL A 139 -26.28 -4.30 6.53
N THR A 140 -25.19 -4.04 7.26
CA THR A 140 -24.27 -2.95 6.89
C THR A 140 -23.77 -3.27 5.49
N SER A 141 -24.35 -2.65 4.47
CA SER A 141 -24.13 -3.00 3.06
C SER A 141 -23.35 -1.94 2.30
N SER A 142 -23.12 -0.76 2.90
CA SER A 142 -22.28 0.27 2.27
C SER A 142 -20.80 0.00 2.55
N PRO A 143 -19.94 -0.07 1.51
CA PRO A 143 -18.51 -0.13 1.71
C PRO A 143 -18.01 1.06 2.55
N GLY A 144 -17.13 0.80 3.51
CA GLY A 144 -16.42 1.84 4.25
C GLY A 144 -15.42 2.57 3.35
N SER A 145 -15.15 3.83 3.65
CA SER A 145 -14.08 4.61 3.01
C SER A 145 -12.81 4.59 3.85
N LEU A 146 -11.66 4.72 3.19
CA LEU A 146 -10.39 4.94 3.86
C LEU A 146 -10.33 6.39 4.34
N MET A 147 -10.02 6.59 5.63
CA MET A 147 -9.86 7.87 6.29
C MET A 147 -8.41 8.05 6.74
N GLY A 148 -7.95 9.29 6.79
CA GLY A 148 -6.58 9.63 7.18
C GLY A 148 -5.77 10.14 6.00
N ALA A 149 -4.45 10.02 6.09
CA ALA A 149 -3.52 10.43 5.04
C ALA A 149 -2.59 9.27 4.68
N ALA A 150 -2.28 9.14 3.39
CA ALA A 150 -1.24 8.24 2.96
C ALA A 150 0.12 8.72 3.50
N PRO A 151 1.06 7.80 3.77
CA PRO A 151 2.41 8.17 4.21
C PRO A 151 3.08 9.11 3.20
N ALA A 152 3.47 10.29 3.67
CA ALA A 152 4.07 11.32 2.83
C ALA A 152 5.54 11.01 2.52
N LYS A 153 6.04 11.52 1.39
CA LYS A 153 7.45 11.42 0.96
C LYS A 153 8.48 11.65 2.08
N PRO A 154 8.38 12.68 2.95
CA PRO A 154 9.36 12.91 4.01
C PRO A 154 9.47 11.76 5.03
N MET A 155 8.43 10.94 5.18
CA MET A 155 8.46 9.75 6.03
C MET A 155 9.11 8.56 5.32
N LEU A 156 8.88 8.42 4.02
CA LEU A 156 9.33 7.27 3.23
C LEU A 156 10.76 7.42 2.71
N GLN A 157 11.20 8.64 2.41
CA GLN A 157 12.54 8.92 1.85
C GLN A 157 13.69 8.47 2.77
N PRO A 158 13.72 8.78 4.08
CA PRO A 158 14.80 8.29 4.94
C PRO A 158 14.81 6.77 5.09
N ILE A 159 13.63 6.12 5.01
CA ILE A 159 13.49 4.66 5.05
C ILE A 159 14.09 4.04 3.78
N ALA A 160 13.69 4.55 2.61
CA ALA A 160 14.21 4.10 1.31
C ALA A 160 15.74 4.27 1.24
N LEU A 161 16.24 5.43 1.68
CA LEU A 161 17.68 5.70 1.71
C LEU A 161 18.41 4.74 2.66
N GLY A 162 17.86 4.48 3.84
CA GLY A 162 18.41 3.53 4.80
C GLY A 162 18.59 2.13 4.21
N PHE A 163 17.57 1.62 3.49
CA PHE A 163 17.66 0.31 2.84
C PHE A 163 18.61 0.29 1.65
N LEU A 164 18.66 1.35 0.83
CA LEU A 164 19.65 1.47 -0.24
C LEU A 164 21.08 1.46 0.33
N MET A 165 21.34 2.23 1.39
CA MET A 165 22.65 2.29 2.05
C MET A 165 23.04 0.97 2.72
N ALA A 166 22.07 0.23 3.27
CA ALA A 166 22.26 -1.10 3.85
C ALA A 166 22.59 -2.15 2.78
N GLY A 167 21.99 -2.02 1.58
CA GLY A 167 22.30 -2.83 0.41
C GLY A 167 23.63 -2.49 -0.26
N GLY A 168 24.35 -1.46 0.20
CA GLY A 168 25.60 -1.01 -0.42
C GLY A 168 25.43 -0.07 -1.61
N ILE A 169 24.20 0.39 -1.89
CA ILE A 169 23.90 1.38 -2.92
C ILE A 169 24.21 2.77 -2.35
N ARG A 170 25.49 3.13 -2.40
CA ARG A 170 26.04 4.39 -1.91
C ARG A 170 26.64 5.13 -3.08
N GLY A 171 25.87 6.04 -3.67
CA GLY A 171 26.29 6.88 -4.77
C GLY A 171 25.73 8.28 -4.63
N GLU A 172 26.27 9.22 -5.39
CA GLU A 172 25.81 10.62 -5.42
C GLU A 172 24.31 10.73 -5.69
N ASN A 173 23.79 9.83 -6.53
CA ASN A 173 22.37 9.74 -6.90
C ASN A 173 21.50 8.89 -5.95
N ALA A 174 22.05 8.29 -4.90
CA ALA A 174 21.28 7.44 -3.98
C ALA A 174 20.20 8.20 -3.18
N PRO A 175 20.44 9.43 -2.68
CA PRO A 175 19.41 10.24 -2.04
C PRO A 175 18.26 10.62 -2.99
N ASP A 176 18.60 10.90 -4.25
CA ASP A 176 17.64 11.24 -5.30
C ASP A 176 16.80 10.03 -5.70
N LEU A 177 17.42 8.85 -5.81
CA LEU A 177 16.71 7.59 -6.03
C LEU A 177 15.76 7.27 -4.88
N ALA A 178 16.22 7.42 -3.62
CA ALA A 178 15.37 7.27 -2.45
C ALA A 178 14.19 8.25 -2.47
N GLY A 179 14.45 9.51 -2.86
CA GLY A 179 13.44 10.54 -3.02
C GLY A 179 12.40 10.16 -4.09
N ALA A 180 12.84 9.67 -5.25
CA ALA A 180 11.96 9.25 -6.32
C ALA A 180 11.12 8.03 -5.93
N MET A 181 11.72 7.04 -5.24
CA MET A 181 11.00 5.88 -4.70
C MET A 181 9.93 6.31 -3.69
N ALA A 182 10.28 7.18 -2.74
CA ALA A 182 9.37 7.69 -1.73
C ALA A 182 8.21 8.51 -2.31
N GLU A 183 8.50 9.33 -3.32
CA GLU A 183 7.48 10.12 -4.01
C GLU A 183 6.51 9.24 -4.80
N THR A 184 7.05 8.25 -5.50
CA THR A 184 6.25 7.24 -6.23
C THR A 184 5.30 6.52 -5.28
N LEU A 185 5.81 6.03 -4.15
CA LEU A 185 5.02 5.32 -3.14
C LEU A 185 3.98 6.22 -2.49
N SER A 186 4.34 7.45 -2.10
CA SER A 186 3.42 8.43 -1.53
C SER A 186 2.25 8.72 -2.48
N ASN A 187 2.55 8.97 -3.75
CA ASN A 187 1.52 9.28 -4.75
C ASN A 187 0.66 8.05 -5.06
N ALA A 188 1.27 6.88 -5.19
CA ALA A 188 0.55 5.65 -5.51
C ALA A 188 -0.32 5.16 -4.34
N LEU A 189 0.13 5.29 -3.09
CA LEU A 189 -0.70 5.03 -1.90
C LEU A 189 -1.85 6.04 -1.78
N THR A 190 -1.62 7.31 -2.13
CA THR A 190 -2.70 8.31 -2.18
C THR A 190 -3.75 7.94 -3.23
N GLN A 191 -3.34 7.51 -4.42
CA GLN A 191 -4.28 6.99 -5.43
C GLN A 191 -4.97 5.71 -4.98
N MET A 192 -4.28 4.85 -4.24
CA MET A 192 -4.86 3.65 -3.67
C MET A 192 -5.98 3.98 -2.66
N MET A 193 -5.78 5.01 -1.81
CA MET A 193 -6.81 5.47 -0.87
C MET A 193 -8.10 5.94 -1.55
N THR A 194 -7.99 6.60 -2.70
CA THR A 194 -9.16 7.12 -3.42
C THR A 194 -9.89 6.03 -4.21
N ARG A 195 -9.23 4.89 -4.48
CA ARG A 195 -9.78 3.78 -5.28
C ARG A 195 -10.31 2.62 -4.45
N LEU A 196 -9.65 2.29 -3.35
CA LEU A 196 -10.02 1.15 -2.51
C LEU A 196 -11.23 1.47 -1.65
N LYS A 197 -12.18 0.55 -1.64
CA LYS A 197 -13.33 0.56 -0.71
C LYS A 197 -13.22 -0.62 0.24
N VAL A 198 -13.81 -0.51 1.42
CA VAL A 198 -13.83 -1.64 2.37
C VAL A 198 -15.16 -2.36 2.30
N SER A 199 -15.17 -3.59 1.81
CA SER A 199 -16.34 -4.46 1.92
C SER A 199 -16.70 -4.70 3.39
N PRO A 200 -17.99 -4.67 3.73
CA PRO A 200 -18.46 -5.10 5.05
C PRO A 200 -17.99 -6.53 5.35
N GLY A 201 -17.53 -6.77 6.57
CA GLY A 201 -17.27 -8.14 7.06
C GLY A 201 -18.53 -8.99 7.07
N ILE A 202 -18.39 -10.33 7.21
CA ILE A 202 -19.50 -11.28 7.16
C ILE A 202 -20.65 -10.80 8.09
N PRO A 203 -21.86 -10.61 7.55
CA PRO A 203 -23.00 -10.21 8.36
C PRO A 203 -23.36 -11.37 9.31
N SER A 204 -23.20 -11.14 10.60
CA SER A 204 -23.84 -11.96 11.63
C SER A 204 -25.25 -11.41 11.90
N SER A 205 -26.11 -12.27 12.43
CA SER A 205 -27.49 -12.01 12.88
C SER A 205 -27.71 -10.64 13.54
N PRO A 206 -28.97 -10.14 13.64
CA PRO A 206 -29.27 -8.76 14.05
C PRO A 206 -28.42 -8.29 15.23
N GLY A 207 -27.53 -7.32 14.99
CA GLY A 207 -26.74 -6.69 16.04
C GLY A 207 -25.26 -7.05 16.15
N ALA A 208 -24.60 -7.66 15.15
CA ALA A 208 -23.13 -7.74 15.15
C ALA A 208 -22.53 -7.86 13.75
N THR A 209 -21.42 -7.16 13.48
CA THR A 209 -20.47 -7.56 12.43
C THR A 209 -19.41 -8.41 13.13
N ALA A 210 -19.43 -9.73 12.95
CA ALA A 210 -18.51 -10.65 13.63
C ALA A 210 -17.24 -10.97 12.81
N GLY A 211 -17.24 -10.66 11.50
CA GLY A 211 -16.12 -10.97 10.60
C GLY A 211 -15.26 -9.75 10.22
N PRO A 212 -13.96 -9.92 9.94
CA PRO A 212 -13.12 -8.87 9.37
C PRO A 212 -13.60 -8.45 7.97
N GLY A 213 -13.52 -7.15 7.65
CA GLY A 213 -13.79 -6.60 6.31
C GLY A 213 -12.62 -6.83 5.35
N ARG A 214 -12.87 -6.69 4.04
CA ARG A 214 -11.85 -6.83 2.97
C ARG A 214 -11.80 -5.63 2.04
N LEU A 215 -10.66 -5.33 1.44
CA LEU A 215 -10.55 -4.26 0.44
C LEU A 215 -11.13 -4.70 -0.93
N LEU A 216 -11.74 -3.74 -1.67
CA LEU A 216 -12.38 -3.89 -2.99
C LEU A 216 -12.02 -2.77 -3.97
#